data_AF-A0A291R0F6-F1
#
_entry.id   AF-A0A291R0F6-F1
#
_cell.length_a   1.000
_cell.length_b   1.000
_cell.length_c   1.000
_cell.angle_alpha   90.00
_cell.angle_beta   90.00
_cell.angle_gamma   90.00
#
_symmetry.space_group_name_H-M   'P 1'
#
loop_
_entity.id
_entity.type
_entity.pdbx_description
1 polymer ?
#
loop_
_entity_poly.entity_id
_entity_poly.type
_entity_poly.pdbx_seq_one_letter_code
_entity_poly.pdbx_strand_id
1 'polypeptide(L)'
;MNKYLFLFVATFFISSCIDSQTKRGHFKTNDSTTLDEKVENGKKNELENDEELITFVKTFEKLLLDTVVVDSVFDVGSDKITFSFKHYANQAKTMLIPDKYTRVYGLSHYKVPEFVSSIQLSRNSSIILDTILQKPIFYKILPVELIEYGAMLYPVISFEEDGLVIKYSISIPLTDIGKKAILRMDYLGRLAIDEE
;
A
#
# COMPACT_ATOMS: atom_id res chain seq x y z
N MET A 1 52.59 -48.66 -14.41
CA MET A 1 51.38 -49.41 -14.05
C MET A 1 50.28 -48.38 -13.78
N ASN A 2 49.37 -48.21 -14.75
CA ASN A 2 47.96 -47.77 -14.67
C ASN A 2 47.40 -47.48 -13.26
N LYS A 3 46.56 -46.49 -12.94
CA LYS A 3 45.59 -45.58 -13.60
C LYS A 3 45.24 -44.54 -12.46
N TYR A 4 44.82 -43.29 -12.64
CA TYR A 4 43.55 -42.82 -13.18
C TYR A 4 43.62 -41.30 -13.32
N LEU A 5 43.39 -40.81 -14.54
CA LEU A 5 43.20 -39.41 -14.89
C LEU A 5 41.71 -39.10 -14.67
N PHE A 6 41.36 -38.33 -13.65
CA PHE A 6 39.99 -37.86 -13.42
C PHE A 6 39.69 -36.70 -14.38
N LEU A 7 39.02 -37.02 -15.49
CA LEU A 7 38.50 -36.07 -16.45
C LEU A 7 37.17 -35.51 -15.89
N PHE A 8 37.19 -34.26 -15.42
CA PHE A 8 36.00 -33.56 -14.96
C PHE A 8 35.20 -33.10 -16.20
N VAL A 9 34.17 -33.85 -16.55
CA VAL A 9 33.25 -33.54 -17.65
C VAL A 9 32.33 -32.42 -17.19
N ALA A 10 32.55 -31.21 -17.71
CA ALA A 10 31.63 -30.09 -17.57
C ALA A 10 30.44 -30.29 -18.53
N THR A 11 29.34 -30.83 -18.01
CA THR A 11 28.05 -30.83 -18.70
C THR A 11 27.42 -29.45 -18.59
N PHE A 12 27.51 -28.69 -19.68
CA PHE A 12 26.67 -27.51 -19.93
C PHE A 12 25.20 -27.94 -19.96
N PHE A 13 24.46 -27.68 -18.87
CA PHE A 13 23.01 -27.65 -18.92
C PHE A 13 22.57 -26.34 -19.57
N ILE A 14 22.25 -26.42 -20.86
CA ILE A 14 21.55 -25.38 -21.60
C ILE A 14 20.09 -25.42 -21.09
N SER A 15 19.72 -24.51 -20.20
CA SER A 15 18.30 -24.30 -19.87
C SER A 15 17.64 -23.55 -21.02
N SER A 16 16.67 -24.22 -21.64
CA SER A 16 15.75 -23.66 -22.62
C SER A 16 15.05 -22.42 -22.08
N CYS A 17 15.10 -21.33 -22.86
CA CYS A 17 14.06 -20.31 -22.81
C CYS A 17 12.75 -20.94 -23.33
N ILE A 18 11.83 -21.26 -22.42
CA ILE A 18 10.41 -21.41 -22.78
C ILE A 18 9.86 -20.00 -22.93
N ASP A 19 9.74 -19.57 -24.17
CA ASP A 19 9.01 -18.38 -24.57
C ASP A 19 7.52 -18.69 -24.47
N SER A 20 6.93 -18.41 -23.30
CA SER A 20 5.49 -18.45 -23.13
C SER A 20 4.92 -17.10 -23.56
N GLN A 21 4.50 -17.03 -24.83
CA GLN A 21 3.61 -15.99 -25.33
C GLN A 21 2.28 -16.08 -24.58
N THR A 22 2.25 -15.42 -23.42
CA THR A 22 1.02 -15.16 -22.70
C THR A 22 0.30 -14.07 -23.47
N LYS A 23 -0.74 -14.48 -24.22
CA LYS A 23 -1.70 -13.60 -24.87
C LYS A 23 -2.07 -12.47 -23.89
N ARG A 24 -1.68 -11.23 -24.24
CA ARG A 24 -2.27 -10.02 -23.65
C ARG A 24 -3.76 -10.06 -23.93
N GLY A 25 -4.52 -10.56 -22.96
CA GLY A 25 -5.94 -10.29 -22.88
C GLY A 25 -6.10 -8.78 -22.74
N HIS A 26 -6.71 -8.16 -23.75
CA HIS A 26 -7.31 -6.84 -23.61
C HIS A 26 -8.41 -6.94 -22.55
N PHE A 27 -8.04 -6.79 -21.28
CA PHE A 27 -9.00 -6.55 -20.22
C PHE A 27 -9.38 -5.07 -20.30
N LYS A 28 -10.55 -4.80 -20.88
CA LYS A 28 -11.19 -3.49 -20.79
C LYS A 28 -11.56 -3.29 -19.31
N THR A 29 -10.76 -2.48 -18.61
CA THR A 29 -11.14 -1.93 -17.32
C THR A 29 -12.19 -0.85 -17.56
N ASN A 30 -13.44 -1.27 -17.74
CA ASN A 30 -14.60 -0.43 -17.49
C ASN A 30 -15.13 -0.84 -16.12
N ASP A 31 -14.46 -0.41 -15.06
CA ASP A 31 -15.12 -0.20 -13.77
C ASP A 31 -14.70 1.18 -13.30
N SER A 32 -15.36 2.15 -13.95
CA SER A 32 -15.62 3.45 -13.35
C SER A 32 -16.20 3.19 -11.97
N THR A 33 -15.65 3.85 -10.96
CA THR A 33 -16.32 4.12 -9.69
C THR A 33 -17.76 4.55 -10.00
N THR A 34 -18.71 3.62 -9.90
CA THR A 34 -20.13 3.93 -10.02
C THR A 34 -20.61 4.31 -8.63
N LEU A 35 -20.91 5.59 -8.48
CA LEU A 35 -21.94 6.02 -7.54
C LEU A 35 -23.19 5.20 -7.88
N ASP A 36 -23.54 4.22 -7.06
CA ASP A 36 -24.88 3.66 -7.07
C ASP A 36 -25.81 4.78 -6.61
N GLU A 37 -26.25 5.59 -7.56
CA GLU A 37 -27.19 6.69 -7.38
C GLU A 37 -28.60 6.11 -7.14
N LYS A 38 -28.80 5.37 -6.06
CA LYS A 38 -30.13 5.20 -5.48
C LYS A 38 -30.37 6.36 -4.53
N VAL A 39 -30.74 7.47 -5.15
CA VAL A 39 -31.31 8.65 -4.51
C VAL A 39 -32.60 8.23 -3.81
N GLU A 40 -32.57 8.12 -2.49
CA GLU A 40 -33.79 8.18 -1.70
C GLU A 40 -34.39 9.59 -1.89
N ASN A 41 -35.48 9.64 -2.65
CA ASN A 41 -36.30 10.83 -2.87
C ASN A 41 -36.77 11.38 -1.52
N GLY A 42 -36.12 12.43 -1.02
CA GLY A 42 -36.59 13.15 0.16
C GLY A 42 -35.81 14.38 0.57
N LYS A 43 -34.51 14.50 0.21
CA LYS A 43 -33.66 15.65 0.60
C LYS A 43 -32.61 16.04 -0.46
N LYS A 44 -32.97 16.04 -1.75
CA LYS A 44 -31.99 16.26 -2.85
C LYS A 44 -31.54 17.72 -3.08
N ASN A 45 -32.07 18.72 -2.36
CA ASN A 45 -31.99 20.11 -2.85
C ASN A 45 -30.99 21.07 -2.18
N GLU A 46 -30.14 20.64 -1.25
CA GLU A 46 -29.17 21.57 -0.62
C GLU A 46 -27.69 21.31 -0.94
N LEU A 47 -27.31 20.11 -1.40
CA LEU A 47 -25.91 19.75 -1.66
C LEU A 47 -25.52 19.68 -3.15
N GLU A 48 -26.48 19.63 -4.08
CA GLU A 48 -26.19 19.66 -5.53
C GLU A 48 -25.60 21.01 -6.02
N ASN A 49 -25.51 22.03 -5.15
CA ASN A 49 -24.97 23.37 -5.48
C ASN A 49 -23.66 23.73 -4.76
N ASP A 50 -23.09 22.84 -3.95
CA ASP A 50 -21.80 23.12 -3.29
C ASP A 50 -20.65 22.59 -4.16
N GLU A 51 -20.23 23.40 -5.12
CA GLU A 51 -19.13 23.10 -6.04
C GLU A 51 -17.82 22.81 -5.28
N GLU A 52 -17.62 23.39 -4.08
CA GLU A 52 -16.43 23.18 -3.27
C GLU A 52 -16.40 21.77 -2.69
N LEU A 53 -17.50 21.29 -2.11
CA LEU A 53 -17.59 19.94 -1.56
C LEU A 53 -17.41 18.87 -2.64
N ILE A 54 -18.02 19.07 -3.82
CA ILE A 54 -17.86 18.16 -4.95
C ILE A 54 -16.39 18.14 -5.42
N THR A 55 -15.76 19.32 -5.48
CA THR A 55 -14.34 19.44 -5.85
C THR A 55 -13.43 18.76 -4.83
N PHE A 56 -13.74 18.89 -3.53
CA PHE A 56 -13.01 18.23 -2.46
C PHE A 56 -13.08 16.71 -2.60
N VAL A 57 -14.28 16.13 -2.74
CA VAL A 57 -14.46 14.68 -2.92
C VAL A 57 -13.69 14.17 -4.14
N LYS A 58 -13.81 14.85 -5.29
CA LYS A 58 -13.06 14.48 -6.51
C LYS A 58 -11.55 14.59 -6.34
N THR A 59 -11.08 15.58 -5.58
CA THR A 59 -9.65 15.75 -5.30
C THR A 59 -9.17 14.61 -4.40
N PHE A 60 -9.93 14.26 -3.39
CA PHE A 60 -9.64 13.12 -2.53
C PHE A 60 -9.60 11.81 -3.32
N GLU A 61 -10.57 11.57 -4.21
CA GLU A 61 -10.59 10.37 -5.06
C GLU A 61 -9.37 10.25 -5.96
N LYS A 62 -8.85 11.37 -6.48
CA LYS A 62 -7.59 11.37 -7.24
C LYS A 62 -6.40 10.91 -6.38
N LEU A 63 -6.33 11.39 -5.14
CA LEU A 63 -5.27 10.99 -4.20
C LEU A 63 -5.32 9.50 -3.88
N LEU A 64 -6.50 8.86 -3.95
CA LEU A 64 -6.63 7.41 -3.73
C LEU A 64 -6.00 6.58 -4.86
N LEU A 65 -5.79 7.16 -6.03
CA LEU A 65 -5.18 6.48 -7.18
C LEU A 65 -3.65 6.61 -7.20
N ASP A 66 -3.10 7.51 -6.38
CA ASP A 66 -1.67 7.76 -6.35
C ASP A 66 -0.92 6.59 -5.70
N THR A 67 0.18 6.19 -6.34
CA THR A 67 1.10 5.20 -5.81
C THR A 67 2.36 5.90 -5.33
N VAL A 68 2.74 5.68 -4.08
CA VAL A 68 4.01 6.17 -3.53
C VAL A 68 5.07 5.10 -3.74
N VAL A 69 6.17 5.45 -4.40
CA VAL A 69 7.31 4.56 -4.62
C VAL A 69 8.56 5.21 -4.04
N VAL A 70 9.31 4.47 -3.23
CA VAL A 70 10.60 4.90 -2.69
C VAL A 70 11.59 3.77 -2.86
N ASP A 71 12.62 4.01 -3.67
CA ASP A 71 13.75 3.11 -3.85
C ASP A 71 15.01 3.84 -3.40
N SER A 72 15.79 3.21 -2.53
CA SER A 72 16.99 3.81 -1.93
C SER A 72 18.10 2.78 -1.76
N VAL A 73 19.33 3.27 -1.90
CA VAL A 73 20.56 2.50 -1.68
C VAL A 73 21.51 3.37 -0.88
N PHE A 74 22.00 2.85 0.24
CA PHE A 74 22.89 3.59 1.14
C PHE A 74 23.76 2.62 1.96
N ASP A 75 24.83 3.15 2.54
CA ASP A 75 25.77 2.36 3.34
C ASP A 75 25.48 2.54 4.84
N VAL A 76 25.52 1.44 5.59
CA VAL A 76 25.42 1.39 7.05
C VAL A 76 26.64 0.65 7.57
N GLY A 77 27.64 1.39 8.07
CA GLY A 77 28.94 0.83 8.41
C GLY A 77 29.64 0.28 7.17
N SER A 78 29.90 -1.03 7.13
CA SER A 78 30.48 -1.73 5.97
C SER A 78 29.44 -2.39 5.07
N ASP A 79 28.17 -2.32 5.44
CA ASP A 79 27.09 -2.99 4.74
C ASP A 79 26.39 -2.07 3.76
N LYS A 80 26.08 -2.60 2.59
CA LYS A 80 25.23 -1.94 1.60
C LYS A 80 23.77 -2.33 1.84
N ILE A 81 22.93 -1.33 2.12
CA ILE A 81 21.49 -1.50 2.29
C ILE A 81 20.77 -1.07 1.01
N THR A 82 19.84 -1.89 0.56
CA THR A 82 18.89 -1.56 -0.50
C THR A 82 17.48 -1.65 0.06
N PHE A 83 16.70 -0.59 -0.08
CA PHE A 83 15.32 -0.50 0.38
C PHE A 83 14.42 -0.15 -0.80
N SER A 84 13.38 -0.95 -0.99
CA SER A 84 12.31 -0.73 -1.96
C SER A 84 10.97 -0.71 -1.25
N PHE A 85 10.20 0.33 -1.50
CA PHE A 85 8.89 0.55 -0.91
C PHE A 85 7.89 0.96 -1.96
N LYS A 86 6.70 0.38 -1.90
CA LYS A 86 5.57 0.75 -2.74
C LYS A 86 4.28 0.76 -1.94
N HIS A 87 3.62 1.90 -1.86
CA HIS A 87 2.29 2.04 -1.24
C HIS A 87 1.22 2.36 -2.28
N TYR A 88 0.13 1.59 -2.27
CA TYR A 88 -0.89 1.65 -3.30
C TYR A 88 -2.26 1.18 -2.81
N ALA A 89 -3.30 1.65 -3.50
CA ALA A 89 -4.66 1.16 -3.35
C ALA A 89 -4.79 -0.29 -3.86
N ASN A 90 -5.26 -1.18 -2.99
CA ASN A 90 -5.62 -2.55 -3.32
C ASN A 90 -7.02 -2.58 -3.94
N GLN A 91 -7.07 -2.53 -5.27
CA GLN A 91 -8.33 -2.51 -6.05
C GLN A 91 -9.23 -3.73 -5.80
N ALA A 92 -8.69 -4.84 -5.28
CA ALA A 92 -9.48 -6.04 -4.97
C ALA A 92 -10.25 -5.95 -3.66
N LYS A 93 -9.94 -4.98 -2.79
CA LYS A 93 -10.55 -4.82 -1.47
C LYS A 93 -11.03 -3.39 -1.28
N THR A 94 -12.30 -3.25 -0.91
CA THR A 94 -12.89 -1.96 -0.58
C THR A 94 -13.54 -2.01 0.79
N MET A 95 -13.54 -0.85 1.43
CA MET A 95 -14.15 -0.60 2.73
C MET A 95 -15.31 0.36 2.51
N LEU A 96 -16.48 -0.01 3.03
CA LEU A 96 -17.66 0.85 2.98
C LEU A 96 -17.63 1.82 4.16
N ILE A 97 -17.64 3.12 3.87
CA ILE A 97 -17.68 4.16 4.89
C ILE A 97 -19.15 4.43 5.23
N PRO A 98 -19.52 4.36 6.53
CA PRO A 98 -20.86 4.68 6.99
C PRO A 98 -21.29 6.11 6.65
N ASP A 99 -22.58 6.27 6.37
CA ASP A 99 -23.21 7.56 6.03
C ASP A 99 -22.96 8.65 7.08
N LYS A 100 -22.84 8.29 8.37
CA LYS A 100 -22.52 9.25 9.45
C LYS A 100 -21.23 10.05 9.19
N TYR A 101 -20.31 9.53 8.38
CA TYR A 101 -19.07 10.23 8.02
C TYR A 101 -19.15 10.95 6.67
N THR A 102 -20.07 10.54 5.78
CA THR A 102 -20.10 11.01 4.39
C THR A 102 -21.34 11.81 4.01
N ARG A 103 -22.34 11.87 4.90
CA ARG A 103 -23.62 12.56 4.68
C ARG A 103 -23.45 14.05 4.40
N VAL A 104 -22.45 14.70 5.01
CA VAL A 104 -22.15 16.12 4.76
C VAL A 104 -21.75 16.38 3.31
N TYR A 105 -21.26 15.36 2.60
CA TYR A 105 -20.92 15.41 1.18
C TYR A 105 -22.05 14.88 0.27
N GLY A 106 -23.23 14.59 0.84
CA GLY A 106 -24.38 14.04 0.09
C GLY A 106 -24.21 12.57 -0.29
N LEU A 107 -23.25 11.87 0.31
CA LEU A 107 -22.93 10.48 -0.02
C LEU A 107 -23.55 9.54 1.03
N SER A 108 -24.47 8.68 0.60
CA SER A 108 -25.08 7.63 1.45
C SER A 108 -24.25 6.34 1.48
N HIS A 109 -23.47 6.09 0.43
CA HIS A 109 -22.61 4.93 0.29
C HIS A 109 -21.28 5.38 -0.34
N TYR A 110 -20.22 5.43 0.45
CA TYR A 110 -18.89 5.76 -0.05
C TYR A 110 -17.96 4.57 0.13
N LYS A 111 -17.37 4.09 -0.97
CA LYS A 111 -16.45 2.96 -0.97
C LYS A 111 -15.05 3.47 -1.21
N VAL A 112 -14.11 3.03 -0.38
CA VAL A 112 -12.69 3.40 -0.50
C VAL A 112 -11.86 2.12 -0.60
N PRO A 113 -10.90 2.04 -1.53
CA PRO A 113 -10.00 0.89 -1.57
C PRO A 113 -9.20 0.78 -0.28
N GLU A 114 -8.93 -0.45 0.16
CA GLU A 114 -7.92 -0.65 1.20
C GLU A 114 -6.54 -0.32 0.65
N PHE A 115 -5.65 0.21 1.48
CA PHE A 115 -4.27 0.51 1.08
C PHE A 115 -3.31 -0.52 1.65
N VAL A 116 -2.27 -0.82 0.87
CA VAL A 116 -1.21 -1.75 1.25
C VAL A 116 0.16 -1.17 0.91
N SER A 117 1.19 -1.60 1.65
CA SER A 117 2.57 -1.24 1.35
C SER A 117 3.40 -2.50 1.14
N SER A 118 4.04 -2.64 -0.01
CA SER A 118 5.08 -3.63 -0.24
C SER A 118 6.43 -3.07 0.21
N ILE A 119 7.18 -3.87 0.96
CA ILE A 119 8.51 -3.56 1.46
C ILE A 119 9.46 -4.67 1.09
N GLN A 120 10.60 -4.30 0.52
CA GLN A 120 11.74 -5.17 0.38
C GLN A 120 12.98 -4.46 0.94
N LEU A 121 13.71 -5.15 1.83
CA LEU A 121 14.95 -4.69 2.41
C LEU A 121 16.02 -5.75 2.14
N SER A 122 17.16 -5.33 1.59
CA SER A 122 18.30 -6.20 1.33
C SER A 122 19.56 -5.63 1.97
N ARG A 123 20.43 -6.52 2.45
CA ARG A 123 21.76 -6.22 2.99
C ARG A 123 22.80 -7.00 2.20
N ASN A 124 23.79 -6.30 1.63
CA ASN A 124 24.83 -6.89 0.76
C ASN A 124 24.23 -7.82 -0.31
N SER A 125 23.20 -7.35 -1.00
CA SER A 125 22.44 -8.09 -2.04
C SER A 125 21.62 -9.29 -1.54
N SER A 126 21.61 -9.58 -0.24
CA SER A 126 20.76 -10.62 0.35
C SER A 126 19.48 -10.01 0.89
N ILE A 127 18.32 -10.51 0.49
CA ILE A 127 17.02 -10.06 1.00
C ILE A 127 16.91 -10.46 2.48
N ILE A 128 16.68 -9.47 3.35
CA ILE A 128 16.48 -9.66 4.80
C ILE A 128 15.04 -9.47 5.22
N LEU A 129 14.25 -8.71 4.44
CA LEU A 129 12.80 -8.61 4.61
C LEU A 129 12.14 -8.48 3.24
N ASP A 130 11.06 -9.23 3.03
CA ASP A 130 10.14 -9.07 1.91
C ASP A 130 8.72 -9.29 2.45
N THR A 131 7.92 -8.22 2.53
CA THR A 131 6.62 -8.28 3.18
C THR A 131 5.62 -7.29 2.59
N ILE A 132 4.34 -7.56 2.85
CA ILE A 132 3.23 -6.67 2.52
C ILE A 132 2.59 -6.24 3.83
N LEU A 133 2.66 -4.94 4.10
CA LEU A 133 1.98 -4.31 5.23
C LEU A 133 0.55 -3.98 4.87
N GLN A 134 -0.34 -4.25 5.82
CA GLN A 134 -1.76 -3.96 5.76
C GLN A 134 -2.19 -3.37 7.11
N LYS A 135 -3.29 -2.60 7.11
CA LYS A 135 -3.87 -2.00 8.34
C LYS A 135 -3.95 -2.95 9.56
N PRO A 136 -4.26 -4.26 9.43
CA PRO A 136 -4.26 -5.21 10.54
C PRO A 136 -3.03 -5.22 11.43
N ILE A 137 -1.84 -4.88 10.90
CA ILE A 137 -0.62 -4.81 11.71
C ILE A 137 -0.78 -3.82 12.88
N PHE A 138 -1.56 -2.74 12.68
CA PHE A 138 -1.77 -1.66 13.65
C PHE A 138 -2.98 -1.87 14.57
N TYR A 139 -3.75 -2.96 14.48
CA TYR A 139 -5.01 -3.11 15.23
C TYR A 139 -4.87 -2.96 16.75
N LYS A 140 -3.71 -3.34 17.30
CA LYS A 140 -3.47 -3.22 18.75
C LYS A 140 -3.42 -1.76 19.24
N ILE A 141 -3.12 -0.82 18.36
CA ILE A 141 -2.96 0.61 18.70
C ILE A 141 -4.12 1.47 18.18
N LEU A 142 -5.06 0.87 17.44
CA LEU A 142 -6.15 1.59 16.80
C LEU A 142 -7.44 1.49 17.62
N PRO A 143 -8.21 2.58 17.76
CA PRO A 143 -9.58 2.52 18.24
C PRO A 143 -10.47 1.74 17.25
N VAL A 144 -11.59 1.20 17.74
CA VAL A 144 -12.48 0.32 16.98
C VAL A 144 -12.94 0.95 15.67
N GLU A 145 -13.26 2.25 15.69
CA GLU A 145 -13.73 2.97 14.50
C GLU A 145 -12.66 3.01 13.39
N LEU A 146 -11.37 3.09 13.75
CA LEU A 146 -10.28 3.09 12.77
C LEU A 146 -9.91 1.68 12.31
N ILE A 147 -10.09 0.68 13.18
CA ILE A 147 -10.02 -0.74 12.78
C ILE A 147 -11.05 -1.01 11.68
N GLU A 148 -12.28 -0.53 11.85
CA GLU A 148 -13.37 -0.79 10.91
C GLU A 148 -13.33 0.11 9.66
N TYR A 149 -13.13 1.42 9.84
CA TYR A 149 -13.37 2.43 8.79
C TYR A 149 -12.15 3.27 8.41
N GLY A 150 -11.01 3.06 9.08
CA GLY A 150 -9.76 3.77 8.78
C GLY A 150 -9.09 3.26 7.51
N ALA A 151 -8.61 4.15 6.66
CA ALA A 151 -7.72 3.84 5.54
C ALA A 151 -6.27 4.17 5.94
N MET A 152 -5.32 3.34 5.55
CA MET A 152 -3.88 3.55 5.81
C MET A 152 -3.31 4.50 4.75
N LEU A 153 -3.34 5.81 4.99
CA LEU A 153 -3.03 6.84 4.00
C LEU A 153 -1.65 7.47 4.22
N TYR A 154 -1.11 8.06 3.15
CA TYR A 154 0.01 9.01 3.15
C TYR A 154 1.24 8.57 3.96
N PRO A 155 1.96 7.51 3.54
CA PRO A 155 3.18 7.12 4.22
C PRO A 155 4.25 8.21 4.10
N VAL A 156 4.89 8.53 5.22
CA VAL A 156 6.12 9.31 5.28
C VAL A 156 7.24 8.41 5.75
N ILE A 157 8.32 8.34 4.97
CA ILE A 157 9.46 7.46 5.24
C ILE A 157 10.66 8.32 5.62
N SER A 158 11.31 7.98 6.73
CA SER A 158 12.58 8.56 7.16
C SER A 158 13.61 7.46 7.41
N PHE A 159 14.85 7.73 7.02
CA PHE A 159 16.00 6.87 7.27
C PHE A 159 16.73 7.39 8.52
N GLU A 160 16.99 6.50 9.48
CA GLU A 160 17.65 6.76 10.75
C GLU A 160 18.95 5.93 10.85
N GLU A 161 19.78 6.17 11.86
CA GLU A 161 21.08 5.48 12.01
C GLU A 161 20.92 3.98 12.28
N ASP A 162 19.84 3.59 12.97
CA ASP A 162 19.55 2.23 13.41
C ASP A 162 18.45 1.54 12.59
N GLY A 163 17.80 2.27 11.68
CA GLY A 163 16.74 1.71 10.85
C GLY A 163 16.00 2.72 10.00
N LEU A 164 14.75 2.41 9.72
CA LEU A 164 13.81 3.25 8.99
C LEU A 164 12.54 3.40 9.80
N VAL A 165 11.90 4.54 9.63
CA VAL A 165 10.60 4.83 10.22
C VAL A 165 9.61 5.14 9.12
N ILE A 166 8.47 4.46 9.16
CA ILE A 166 7.35 4.69 8.25
C ILE A 166 6.17 5.16 9.09
N LYS A 167 5.76 6.41 8.88
CA LYS A 167 4.61 7.01 9.55
C LYS A 167 3.42 6.99 8.61
N TYR A 168 2.31 6.41 9.06
CA TYR A 168 1.04 6.41 8.33
C TYR A 168 0.04 7.32 9.02
N SER A 169 -0.84 7.93 8.23
CA SER A 169 -2.10 8.49 8.72
C SER A 169 -3.20 7.44 8.55
N ILE A 170 -3.68 6.85 9.64
CA ILE A 170 -4.82 5.93 9.60
C ILE A 170 -6.08 6.73 9.93
N SER A 171 -6.84 7.11 8.91
CA SER A 171 -7.98 8.02 9.06
C SER A 171 -9.21 7.55 8.32
N ILE A 172 -10.39 7.93 8.81
CA ILE A 172 -11.64 7.69 8.10
C ILE A 172 -11.70 8.63 6.89
N PRO A 173 -11.81 8.11 5.66
CA PRO A 173 -11.87 8.93 4.45
C PRO A 173 -12.90 10.07 4.53
N LEU A 174 -12.55 11.22 3.97
CA LEU A 174 -13.36 12.45 3.97
C LEU A 174 -13.64 13.04 5.37
N THR A 175 -12.88 12.65 6.40
CA THR A 175 -13.00 13.21 7.75
C THR A 175 -11.64 13.62 8.31
N ASP A 176 -11.65 14.36 9.41
CA ASP A 176 -10.50 14.67 10.26
C ASP A 176 -10.25 13.62 11.35
N ILE A 177 -11.07 12.56 11.41
CA ILE A 177 -10.94 11.48 12.39
C ILE A 177 -9.85 10.52 11.94
N GLY A 178 -8.72 10.55 12.65
CA GLY A 178 -7.60 9.66 12.38
C GLY A 178 -6.61 9.54 13.52
N LYS A 179 -5.69 8.59 13.36
CA LYS A 179 -4.57 8.37 14.27
C LYS A 179 -3.30 8.16 13.45
N LYS A 180 -2.19 8.73 13.91
CA LYS A 180 -0.87 8.44 13.36
C LYS A 180 -0.42 7.05 13.84
N ALA A 181 0.10 6.26 12.93
CA ALA A 181 0.66 4.95 13.24
C ALA A 181 2.12 4.90 12.78
N ILE A 182 3.02 4.50 13.68
CA ILE A 182 4.44 4.46 13.40
C ILE A 182 4.87 2.99 13.29
N LEU A 183 5.51 2.66 12.17
CA LEU A 183 6.23 1.41 12.00
C LEU A 183 7.73 1.70 11.97
N ARG A 184 8.48 1.07 12.88
CA ARG A 184 9.93 1.05 12.88
C ARG A 184 10.43 -0.26 12.29
N MET A 185 11.47 -0.17 11.48
CA MET A 185 12.15 -1.32 10.90
C MET A 185 13.65 -1.13 11.05
N ASP A 186 14.34 -2.06 11.67
CA ASP A 186 15.81 -2.00 11.70
C ASP A 186 16.46 -2.60 10.44
N TYR A 187 17.76 -2.40 10.30
CA TYR A 187 18.55 -2.97 9.19
C TYR A 187 18.80 -4.49 9.31
N LEU A 188 18.14 -5.16 10.25
CA LEU A 188 18.05 -6.63 10.34
C LEU A 188 16.67 -7.14 9.90
N GLY A 189 15.75 -6.25 9.51
CA GLY A 189 14.40 -6.60 9.07
C GLY A 189 13.40 -6.83 10.21
N ARG A 190 13.75 -6.48 11.45
CA ARG A 190 12.84 -6.58 12.59
C ARG A 190 11.89 -5.39 12.59
N LEU A 191 10.60 -5.66 12.78
CA LEU A 191 9.54 -4.66 12.79
C LEU A 191 9.05 -4.39 14.20
N ALA A 192 8.79 -3.12 14.51
CA ALA A 192 8.16 -2.67 15.75
C ALA A 192 7.08 -1.61 15.44
N ILE A 193 6.05 -1.54 16.29
CA ILE A 193 4.93 -0.63 16.13
C ILE A 193 4.87 0.25 17.35
N ASP A 194 4.86 1.56 17.13
CA ASP A 194 4.78 2.56 18.18
C ASP A 194 3.53 3.45 18.00
N GLU A 195 3.09 4.02 19.11
CA GLU A 195 2.13 5.13 19.13
C GLU A 195 2.89 6.46 19.18
N GLU A 196 2.40 7.47 18.45
CA GLU A 196 2.87 8.86 18.60
C GLU A 196 2.06 9.59 19.68
#